data_AF-A0A938UIM6-F1
#
_entry.id   AF-A0A938UIM6-F1
#
_cell.length_a   1.000
_cell.length_b   1.000
_cell.length_c   1.000
_cell.angle_alpha   90.00
_cell.angle_beta   90.00
_cell.angle_gamma   90.00
#
_symmetry.space_group_name_H-M   'P 1'
#
loop_
_entity.id
_entity.type
_entity.pdbx_description
1 polymer ?
#
loop_
_entity_poly.entity_id
_entity_poly.type
_entity_poly.pdbx_seq_one_letter_code
_entity_poly.pdbx_strand_id
1 'polypeptide(L)' 'GEMIVVGSNYWNIGIGREPGEVEKDAEGVQIMKTLGQNMAWLLKKVR' A
#
# COMPACT_ATOMS: atom_id res chain seq x y z
N GLY A 1 -7.17 -17.57 14.83
CA GLY A 1 -7.16 -16.11 14.58
C GLY A 1 -7.45 -15.90 13.12
N GLU A 2 -8.34 -14.97 12.79
CA GLU A 2 -8.65 -14.60 11.42
C GLU A 2 -7.74 -13.47 10.95
N MET A 3 -7.55 -13.33 9.63
CA MET A 3 -6.70 -12.30 9.04
C MET A 3 -7.47 -10.99 8.86
N ILE A 4 -6.91 -9.88 9.34
CA ILE A 4 -7.41 -8.54 8.99
C ILE A 4 -6.77 -8.12 7.67
N VAL A 5 -7.60 -7.88 6.66
CA VAL A 5 -7.15 -7.38 5.35
C VAL A 5 -7.26 -5.86 5.31
N VAL A 6 -6.13 -5.18 5.09
CA VAL A 6 -6.08 -3.71 5.01
C VAL A 6 -6.18 -3.27 3.56
N GLY A 7 -7.13 -2.39 3.25
CA GLY A 7 -7.30 -1.79 1.93
C GLY A 7 -6.52 -0.49 1.74
N SER A 8 -6.49 -0.01 0.50
CA SER A 8 -6.03 1.32 0.10
C SER A 8 -7.07 2.02 -0.79
N ASN A 9 -6.69 3.07 -1.52
CA ASN A 9 -7.61 3.78 -2.43
C ASN A 9 -7.94 3.00 -3.72
N TYR A 10 -7.11 2.02 -4.14
CA TYR A 10 -7.33 1.20 -5.32
C TYR A 10 -6.55 -0.13 -5.21
N TRP A 11 -6.30 -0.81 -6.34
CA TRP A 11 -5.52 -2.04 -6.37
C TRP A 11 -4.10 -1.80 -5.83
N ASN A 12 -3.68 -2.59 -4.84
CA ASN A 12 -2.35 -2.50 -4.22
C ASN A 12 -1.25 -3.03 -5.17
N ILE A 13 -0.94 -2.30 -6.24
CA ILE A 13 0.08 -2.64 -7.24
C ILE A 13 0.88 -1.40 -7.66
N GLY A 14 2.15 -1.61 -7.98
CA GLY A 14 2.96 -0.65 -8.73
C GLY A 14 3.51 -1.33 -9.99
N ILE A 15 3.66 -0.56 -11.07
CA ILE A 15 4.06 -1.05 -12.38
C ILE A 15 5.39 -0.43 -12.82
N GLY A 16 6.33 -1.27 -13.24
CA GLY A 16 7.59 -0.86 -13.86
C GLY A 16 8.14 -1.97 -14.74
N ARG A 17 8.76 -1.64 -15.87
CA ARG A 17 9.28 -2.65 -16.81
C ARG A 17 10.70 -3.06 -16.42
N GLU A 18 11.55 -2.09 -16.14
CA GLU A 18 12.92 -2.30 -15.69
C GLU A 18 13.05 -2.13 -14.17
N PRO A 19 14.05 -2.73 -13.52
CA PRO A 19 14.32 -2.52 -12.10
C PRO A 19 14.41 -1.02 -11.75
N GLY A 20 13.62 -0.60 -10.76
CA GLY A 20 13.56 0.80 -10.30
C GLY A 20 12.54 1.68 -11.02
N GLU A 21 11.97 1.27 -12.15
CA GLU A 21 10.94 2.08 -12.82
C GLU A 21 9.64 2.18 -12.04
N VAL A 22 9.36 1.23 -11.15
CA VAL A 22 8.20 1.28 -10.26
C VAL A 22 8.20 2.52 -9.36
N GLU A 23 9.35 3.14 -9.10
CA GLU A 23 9.44 4.39 -8.36
C GLU A 23 8.88 5.59 -9.15
N LYS A 24 8.79 5.47 -10.48
CA LYS A 24 8.21 6.47 -11.38
C LYS A 24 6.71 6.28 -11.57
N ASP A 25 6.15 5.17 -11.12
CA ASP A 25 4.70 4.95 -11.08
C ASP A 25 4.09 5.77 -9.94
N ALA A 26 3.72 7.01 -10.25
CA ALA A 26 3.17 7.95 -9.28
C ALA A 26 1.88 7.42 -8.62
N GLU A 27 1.05 6.70 -9.36
CA GLU A 27 -0.20 6.13 -8.84
C GLU A 27 0.12 4.98 -7.87
N GLY A 28 0.92 4.00 -8.31
CA GLY A 28 1.34 2.87 -7.46
C GLY A 28 2.04 3.32 -6.19
N VAL A 29 2.94 4.31 -6.28
CA VAL A 29 3.60 4.91 -5.12
C VAL A 29 2.59 5.56 -4.16
N GLN A 30 1.60 6.27 -4.69
CA GLN A 30 0.57 6.91 -3.87
C GLN A 30 -0.34 5.86 -3.18
N ILE A 31 -0.72 4.81 -3.89
CA ILE A 31 -1.49 3.67 -3.36
C ILE A 31 -0.76 3.01 -2.20
N MET A 32 0.54 2.73 -2.37
CA MET A 32 1.35 2.09 -1.33
C MET A 32 1.54 2.99 -0.09
N LYS A 33 1.65 4.31 -0.29
CA LYS A 33 1.66 5.28 0.82
C LYS A 33 0.36 5.22 1.61
N THR A 34 -0.81 5.21 0.95
CA THR A 34 -2.10 5.08 1.64
C THR A 34 -2.19 3.74 2.37
N LEU A 35 -1.81 2.63 1.73
CA LEU A 35 -1.85 1.31 2.35
C LEU A 35 -1.02 1.30 3.65
N GLY A 36 0.20 1.83 3.60
CA GLY A 36 1.07 1.94 4.77
C GLY A 36 0.48 2.80 5.89
N GLN A 37 -0.16 3.92 5.54
CA GLN A 37 -0.87 4.77 6.51
C GLN A 37 -2.04 4.03 7.18
N ASN A 38 -2.84 3.30 6.40
CA ASN A 38 -3.96 2.50 6.91
C ASN A 38 -3.48 1.37 7.82
N MET A 39 -2.39 0.70 7.44
CA MET A 39 -1.76 -0.32 8.29
C MET A 39 -1.28 0.28 9.61
N ALA A 40 -0.57 1.41 9.57
CA ALA A 40 -0.09 2.08 10.77
C ALA A 40 -1.23 2.54 11.68
N TRP A 41 -2.33 3.04 11.11
CA TRP A 41 -3.53 3.39 11.85
C TRP A 41 -4.15 2.15 12.51
N LEU A 42 -4.34 1.06 11.77
CA LEU A 42 -4.95 -0.16 12.29
C LEU A 42 -4.13 -0.74 13.43
N LEU A 43 -2.81 -0.88 13.24
CA LEU A 43 -1.89 -1.40 14.27
C LEU A 43 -1.95 -0.60 15.56
N LYS A 44 -2.19 0.72 15.49
CA LYS A 44 -2.40 1.56 16.68
C LYS A 44 -3.75 1.35 17.35
N LYS A 45 -4.77 0.85 16.64
CA LYS A 45 -6.13 0.63 17.14
C LYS A 45 -6.36 -0.77 17.70
N VAL A 46 -5.61 -1.75 17.22
CA VAL A 46 -5.69 -3.15 17.68
C VAL A 46 -4.61 -3.51 18.71
N ARG A 47 -3.80 -2.52 19.12
CA ARG A 47 -2.84 -2.63 20.22
C ARG A 47 -3.51 -2.35 21.56
#